data_AF-A0A1H7I512-F1
#
_entry.id   AF-A0A1H7I512-F1
#
_cell.length_a   1.000
_cell.length_b   1.000
_cell.length_c   1.000
_cell.angle_alpha   90.00
_cell.angle_beta   90.00
_cell.angle_gamma   90.00
#
_symmetry.space_group_name_H-M   'P 1'
#
loop_
_entity.id
_entity.type
_entity.pdbx_description
1 polymer ?
#
loop_
_entity_poly.entity_id
_entity_poly.type
_entity_poly.pdbx_seq_one_letter_code
_entity_poly.pdbx_strand_id
1 'polypeptide(L)'
;MSVPLINTQDQRAMKAAFSMLSFPHKYFANPANITRLKTMFEGHDPAERLIELLNESQLKLANHMDFSSKDAEGYKRIKSVITDQTTNYVNVQSELRDDTSTTLTSAGIDNLISNVNMNVAELINNQQIKLNNGELDSGVVSEILDTAWVVQHFALLAAGTLRLEAQPDGSLIFKQMESGILTPTWFGDSLEYLSLKAATNAIASFAVATHQNEELMGESIQGLHARVLSIIPQHWRLGLGSRTLELFHEIADLVIFLVNVVQRKEIDKSEKPLSKGEVKRMIRQYPERKGLLKTYELIREFQKKNKPEDRLFDIRNGGLVLGPLKLVRGLIQQMEYFALKKQGPDWHSLLEKEQTRFLLDDLIKCNHLDVLEFELKPDKFDSSDYPDLRLDVDFFIRDKSINIVYAVQLKHVTTDTEAGLKSWFKLIGQEDKKLNTGILQLERLDEVVNNSSSAREYLIENGLTKDEILNLKPIVVHNIGSLDCITLHNGICLYDLYTFKKVLSGCWGSIEFYQNGYYESSFSKKNVNNSVDLSNPRNVIDAYIGEARFTEIKHFDGAKNITRSVMINGIKISAEGIGV
;
A
#
# COMPACT_ATOMS: atom_id res chain seq x y z
N MET A 1 -4.29 11.94 -25.14
CA MET A 1 -4.09 10.79 -24.23
C MET A 1 -3.46 11.33 -22.97
N SER A 2 -3.99 10.99 -21.79
CA SER A 2 -3.38 11.32 -20.50
C SER A 2 -2.12 10.49 -20.29
N VAL A 3 -1.06 11.07 -19.72
CA VAL A 3 0.13 10.29 -19.35
C VAL A 3 -0.23 9.40 -18.15
N PRO A 4 -0.06 8.07 -18.24
CA PRO A 4 -0.34 7.19 -17.11
C PRO A 4 0.70 7.39 -16.01
N LEU A 5 0.32 7.15 -14.74
CA LEU A 5 1.27 7.24 -13.62
C LEU A 5 2.49 6.34 -13.85
N ILE A 6 2.22 5.09 -14.26
CA ILE A 6 3.20 4.07 -14.60
C ILE A 6 2.73 3.35 -15.86
N ASN A 7 3.62 3.16 -16.83
CA ASN A 7 3.35 2.34 -18.01
C ASN A 7 3.88 0.92 -17.81
N THR A 8 3.00 -0.02 -17.47
CA THR A 8 3.38 -1.43 -17.24
C THR A 8 3.66 -2.20 -18.53
N GLN A 9 3.44 -1.62 -19.71
CA GLN A 9 3.80 -2.23 -20.99
C GLN A 9 5.30 -2.19 -21.26
N ASP A 10 6.03 -1.20 -20.72
CA ASP A 10 7.50 -1.17 -20.80
C ASP A 10 8.13 -2.07 -19.72
N GLN A 11 8.11 -3.36 -20.00
CA GLN A 11 8.67 -4.37 -19.10
C GLN A 11 10.18 -4.18 -18.84
N ARG A 12 10.92 -3.54 -19.75
CA ARG A 12 12.34 -3.27 -19.55
C ARG A 12 12.53 -2.17 -18.50
N ALA A 13 11.79 -1.07 -18.62
CA ALA A 13 11.76 0.01 -17.65
C ALA A 13 11.28 -0.47 -16.28
N MET A 14 10.17 -1.21 -16.23
CA MET A 14 9.60 -1.73 -14.98
C MET A 14 10.57 -2.65 -14.24
N LYS A 15 11.26 -3.55 -14.95
CA LYS A 15 12.28 -4.43 -14.35
C LYS A 15 13.48 -3.64 -13.84
N ALA A 16 13.91 -2.60 -14.56
CA ALA A 16 14.99 -1.72 -14.11
C ALA A 16 14.60 -0.95 -12.85
N ALA A 17 13.45 -0.28 -12.85
CA ALA A 17 12.92 0.48 -11.72
C ALA A 17 12.74 -0.40 -10.47
N PHE A 18 12.11 -1.58 -10.61
CA PHE A 18 11.99 -2.53 -9.49
C PHE A 18 13.36 -2.96 -8.93
N SER A 19 14.34 -3.19 -9.81
CA SER A 19 15.69 -3.59 -9.39
C SER A 19 16.44 -2.46 -8.69
N MET A 20 16.27 -1.20 -9.13
CA MET A 20 16.79 -0.01 -8.44
C MET A 20 16.18 0.09 -7.03
N LEU A 21 14.86 -0.04 -6.90
CA LEU A 21 14.16 0.00 -5.61
C LEU A 21 14.52 -1.18 -4.70
N SER A 22 14.90 -2.32 -5.27
CA SER A 22 15.35 -3.50 -4.52
C SER A 22 16.79 -3.39 -4.03
N PHE A 23 17.63 -2.67 -4.75
CA PHE A 23 19.07 -2.54 -4.48
C PHE A 23 19.54 -1.08 -4.57
N PRO A 24 18.90 -0.15 -3.85
CA PRO A 24 19.12 1.29 -4.06
C PRO A 24 20.54 1.74 -3.74
N HIS A 25 21.29 0.96 -2.96
CA HIS A 25 22.65 1.24 -2.53
C HIS A 25 23.75 0.67 -3.45
N LYS A 26 23.42 -0.22 -4.41
CA LYS A 26 24.44 -0.88 -5.26
C LYS A 26 24.04 -1.13 -6.73
N TYR A 27 22.82 -0.74 -7.13
CA TYR A 27 22.35 -0.98 -8.49
C TYR A 27 23.28 -0.38 -9.56
N PHE A 28 23.76 0.84 -9.34
CA PHE A 28 24.65 1.57 -10.24
C PHE A 28 26.11 1.14 -10.14
N ALA A 29 26.52 0.45 -9.06
CA ALA A 29 27.87 -0.14 -8.98
C ALA A 29 28.06 -1.36 -9.91
N ASN A 30 27.01 -1.86 -10.58
CA ASN A 30 27.11 -2.98 -11.51
C ASN A 30 27.26 -2.48 -12.96
N PRO A 31 28.39 -2.75 -13.64
CA PRO A 31 28.64 -2.29 -15.00
C PRO A 31 27.59 -2.72 -16.02
N ALA A 32 27.00 -3.92 -15.87
CA ALA A 32 25.96 -4.41 -16.77
C ALA A 32 24.67 -3.59 -16.66
N ASN A 33 24.36 -3.07 -15.47
CA ASN A 33 23.22 -2.17 -15.28
C ASN A 33 23.49 -0.82 -15.93
N ILE A 34 24.69 -0.26 -15.76
CA ILE A 34 25.09 1.02 -16.37
C ILE A 34 24.94 0.99 -17.88
N THR A 35 25.46 -0.05 -18.55
CA THR A 35 25.28 -0.21 -20.00
C THR A 35 23.81 -0.22 -20.40
N ARG A 36 22.97 -0.98 -19.67
CA ARG A 36 21.53 -1.07 -19.97
C ARG A 36 20.81 0.27 -19.80
N LEU A 37 21.18 1.06 -18.79
CA LEU A 37 20.60 2.38 -18.55
C LEU A 37 21.04 3.38 -19.61
N LYS A 38 22.31 3.42 -19.98
CA LYS A 38 22.79 4.30 -21.06
C LYS A 38 22.07 4.03 -22.38
N THR A 39 21.85 2.77 -22.73
CA THR A 39 21.03 2.43 -23.91
C THR A 39 19.55 2.81 -23.75
N MET A 40 19.00 2.79 -22.53
CA MET A 40 17.61 3.18 -22.29
C MET A 40 17.41 4.70 -22.37
N PHE A 41 18.42 5.47 -21.99
CA PHE A 41 18.40 6.94 -21.94
C PHE A 41 19.29 7.58 -23.01
N GLU A 42 19.57 6.86 -24.10
CA GLU A 42 20.44 7.34 -25.17
C GLU A 42 19.92 8.67 -25.72
N GLY A 43 20.79 9.69 -25.72
CA GLY A 43 20.44 11.04 -26.17
C GLY A 43 19.72 11.91 -25.12
N HIS A 44 19.60 11.44 -23.87
CA HIS A 44 19.11 12.21 -22.74
C HIS A 44 20.27 12.62 -21.82
N ASP A 45 21.06 13.61 -22.22
CA ASP A 45 22.30 14.05 -21.55
C ASP A 45 22.19 14.19 -20.01
N PRO A 46 21.12 14.81 -19.43
CA PRO A 46 21.00 14.90 -17.97
C PRO A 46 20.93 13.54 -17.26
N ALA A 47 20.30 12.55 -17.89
CA ALA A 47 20.14 11.21 -17.32
C ALA A 47 21.44 10.42 -17.45
N GLU A 48 22.13 10.50 -18.58
CA GLU A 48 23.45 9.89 -18.77
C GLU A 48 24.47 10.44 -17.76
N ARG A 49 24.48 11.76 -17.54
CA ARG A 49 25.33 12.39 -16.52
C ARG A 49 25.00 11.90 -15.12
N LEU A 50 23.72 11.74 -14.78
CA LEU A 50 23.30 11.23 -13.48
C LEU A 50 23.66 9.75 -13.29
N ILE A 51 23.57 8.94 -14.35
CA ILE A 51 23.98 7.54 -14.33
C ILE A 51 25.45 7.42 -13.91
N GLU A 52 26.34 8.25 -14.48
CA GLU A 52 27.77 8.22 -14.13
C GLU A 52 28.02 8.71 -12.71
N LEU A 53 27.35 9.79 -12.30
CA LEU A 53 27.46 10.31 -10.94
C LEU A 53 27.07 9.27 -9.88
N LEU A 54 25.98 8.54 -10.11
CA LEU A 54 25.52 7.46 -9.22
C LEU A 54 26.44 6.25 -9.27
N ASN A 55 26.99 5.91 -10.43
CA ASN A 55 27.98 4.84 -10.60
C ASN A 55 29.23 5.12 -9.75
N GLU A 56 29.84 6.29 -9.91
CA GLU A 56 31.01 6.71 -9.14
C GLU A 56 30.72 6.73 -7.63
N SER A 57 29.58 7.31 -7.22
CA SER A 57 29.18 7.36 -5.82
C SER A 57 29.03 5.96 -5.22
N GLN A 58 28.28 5.06 -5.89
CA GLN A 58 28.06 3.73 -5.35
C GLN A 58 29.32 2.85 -5.35
N LEU A 59 30.22 3.01 -6.32
CA LEU A 59 31.51 2.31 -6.30
C LEU A 59 32.38 2.74 -5.11
N LYS A 60 32.38 4.04 -4.77
CA LYS A 60 33.05 4.55 -3.57
C LYS A 60 32.41 3.96 -2.31
N LEU A 61 31.08 4.08 -2.18
CA LEU A 61 30.33 3.68 -0.99
C LEU A 61 30.29 2.17 -0.77
N ALA A 62 30.42 1.35 -1.82
CA ALA A 62 30.50 -0.10 -1.71
C ALA A 62 31.63 -0.58 -0.77
N ASN A 63 32.72 0.19 -0.63
CA ASN A 63 33.82 -0.14 0.29
C ASN A 63 33.46 0.02 1.78
N HIS A 64 32.31 0.63 2.06
CA HIS A 64 31.78 0.87 3.41
C HIS A 64 30.57 -0.01 3.72
N MET A 65 30.14 -0.88 2.80
CA MET A 65 28.97 -1.73 2.98
C MET A 65 29.31 -3.21 2.78
N ASP A 66 28.64 -4.07 3.54
CA ASP A 66 28.66 -5.51 3.32
C ASP A 66 27.25 -6.00 2.96
N PHE A 67 27.13 -6.62 1.79
CA PHE A 67 25.85 -7.09 1.24
C PHE A 67 25.56 -8.57 1.56
N SER A 68 26.36 -9.21 2.40
CA SER A 68 26.15 -10.60 2.78
C SER A 68 24.97 -10.74 3.75
N SER A 69 24.37 -11.93 3.74
CA SER A 69 23.26 -12.27 4.64
C SER A 69 23.72 -12.59 6.07
N LYS A 70 25.01 -12.81 6.28
CA LYS A 70 25.60 -13.12 7.59
C LYS A 70 26.25 -11.86 8.16
N ASP A 71 26.30 -11.77 9.49
CA ASP A 71 26.96 -10.64 10.13
C ASP A 71 28.47 -10.68 9.89
N ALA A 72 29.01 -9.60 9.33
CA ALA A 72 30.42 -9.47 9.01
C ALA A 72 31.19 -8.79 10.16
N GLU A 73 32.39 -9.28 10.47
CA GLU A 73 33.26 -8.68 11.48
C GLU A 73 33.66 -7.26 11.07
N GLY A 74 33.58 -6.31 12.01
CA GLY A 74 33.85 -4.89 11.74
C GLY A 74 32.70 -4.14 11.06
N TYR A 75 31.52 -4.75 10.92
CA TYR A 75 30.31 -4.11 10.40
C TYR A 75 29.19 -4.13 11.44
N LYS A 76 28.30 -3.14 11.38
CA LYS A 76 27.04 -3.11 12.12
C LYS A 76 25.88 -3.28 11.15
N ARG A 77 25.05 -4.29 11.40
CA ARG A 77 23.75 -4.42 10.74
C ARG A 77 22.74 -3.48 11.37
N ILE A 78 22.16 -2.61 10.56
CA ILE A 78 21.04 -1.75 10.95
C ILE A 78 19.79 -2.62 10.96
N LYS A 79 19.22 -2.88 12.14
CA LYS A 79 18.04 -3.77 12.25
C LYS A 79 16.76 -2.98 12.03
N SER A 80 16.68 -1.80 12.62
CA SER A 80 15.51 -0.93 12.51
C SER A 80 15.95 0.51 12.73
N VAL A 81 15.52 1.40 11.84
CA VAL A 81 15.83 2.83 11.88
C VAL A 81 15.53 3.51 13.21
N ILE A 82 14.47 3.08 13.90
CA ILE A 82 14.04 3.67 15.17
C ILE A 82 15.04 3.29 16.28
N THR A 83 15.34 2.00 16.42
CA THR A 83 16.25 1.49 17.46
C THR A 83 17.68 1.96 17.22
N ASP A 84 18.09 2.03 15.95
CA ASP A 84 19.43 2.45 15.55
C ASP A 84 19.57 3.97 15.36
N GLN A 85 18.50 4.75 15.66
CA GLN A 85 18.43 6.21 15.57
C GLN A 85 18.90 6.78 14.23
N THR A 86 18.61 6.07 13.14
CA THR A 86 19.19 6.39 11.84
C THR A 86 18.59 7.63 11.18
N THR A 87 17.46 8.11 11.67
CA THR A 87 16.87 9.38 11.24
C THR A 87 17.81 10.57 11.45
N ASN A 88 18.75 10.47 12.40
CA ASN A 88 19.76 11.49 12.66
C ASN A 88 20.81 11.60 11.53
N TYR A 89 20.89 10.61 10.63
CA TYR A 89 21.80 10.60 9.48
C TYR A 89 21.13 11.08 8.19
N VAL A 90 19.87 11.52 8.23
CA VAL A 90 19.19 12.04 7.04
C VAL A 90 19.55 13.51 6.85
N ASN A 91 20.27 13.82 5.78
CA ASN A 91 20.75 15.16 5.40
C ASN A 91 20.01 15.75 4.19
N VAL A 92 18.94 15.09 3.71
CA VAL A 92 18.09 15.58 2.63
C VAL A 92 17.42 16.89 3.06
N GLN A 93 17.79 18.00 2.42
CA GLN A 93 17.26 19.32 2.71
C GLN A 93 15.84 19.44 2.17
N SER A 94 14.97 20.18 2.87
CA SER A 94 13.59 20.43 2.45
C SER A 94 13.32 21.93 2.43
N GLU A 95 12.82 22.42 1.30
CA GLU A 95 12.45 23.81 1.05
C GLU A 95 10.97 23.86 0.65
N LEU A 96 10.22 24.81 1.21
CA LEU A 96 8.83 25.04 0.80
C LEU A 96 8.79 25.97 -0.41
N ARG A 97 7.83 25.75 -1.30
CA ARG A 97 7.58 26.69 -2.41
C ARG A 97 6.92 27.97 -1.88
N ASP A 98 7.23 29.10 -2.52
CA ASP A 98 6.72 30.42 -2.11
C ASP A 98 5.17 30.53 -2.18
N ASP A 99 4.52 29.70 -3.00
CA ASP A 99 3.07 29.65 -3.20
C ASP A 99 2.35 28.64 -2.28
N THR A 100 3.05 28.07 -1.29
CA THR A 100 2.47 27.14 -0.32
C THR A 100 1.29 27.78 0.40
N SER A 101 0.12 27.12 0.38
CA SER A 101 -1.08 27.62 1.04
C SER A 101 -0.83 27.92 2.52
N THR A 102 -1.25 29.10 2.98
CA THR A 102 -1.21 29.52 4.39
C THR A 102 -2.03 28.63 5.33
N THR A 103 -2.87 27.75 4.78
CA THR A 103 -3.61 26.74 5.54
C THR A 103 -2.75 25.58 6.03
N LEU A 104 -1.56 25.35 5.46
CA LEU A 104 -0.59 24.38 5.97
C LEU A 104 0.10 24.96 7.21
N THR A 105 -0.32 24.52 8.40
CA THR A 105 0.32 24.94 9.65
C THR A 105 1.78 24.49 9.69
N SER A 106 2.64 25.22 10.41
CA SER A 106 4.05 24.85 10.61
C SER A 106 4.19 23.43 11.17
N ALA A 107 3.37 23.06 12.16
CA ALA A 107 3.35 21.71 12.72
C ALA A 107 2.98 20.62 11.68
N GLY A 108 2.10 20.95 10.73
CA GLY A 108 1.75 20.04 9.64
C GLY A 108 2.91 19.83 8.66
N ILE A 109 3.67 20.89 8.37
CA ILE A 109 4.87 20.84 7.53
C ILE A 109 5.97 20.04 8.21
N ASP A 110 6.24 20.29 9.51
CA ASP A 110 7.25 19.56 10.27
C ASP A 110 6.95 18.07 10.32
N ASN A 111 5.67 17.70 10.49
CA ASN A 111 5.25 16.30 10.46
C ASN A 111 5.45 15.68 9.07
N LEU A 112 5.11 16.39 7.99
CA LEU A 112 5.34 15.94 6.62
C LEU A 112 6.83 15.70 6.36
N ILE A 113 7.71 16.64 6.74
CA ILE A 113 9.17 16.53 6.61
C ILE A 113 9.70 15.35 7.44
N SER A 114 9.24 15.20 8.68
CA SER A 114 9.64 14.08 9.55
C SER A 114 9.29 12.72 8.94
N ASN A 115 8.09 12.59 8.35
CA ASN A 115 7.66 11.34 7.73
C ASN A 115 8.52 11.00 6.49
N VAL A 116 8.78 11.98 5.61
CA VAL A 116 9.62 11.72 4.43
C VAL A 116 11.10 11.51 4.78
N ASN A 117 11.58 12.00 5.93
CA ASN A 117 12.90 11.67 6.45
C ASN A 117 12.95 10.23 6.99
N MET A 118 11.89 9.78 7.67
CA MET A 118 11.78 8.38 8.11
C MET A 118 11.83 7.42 6.91
N ASN A 119 11.09 7.71 5.84
CA ASN A 119 11.09 6.90 4.61
C ASN A 119 12.49 6.79 3.99
N VAL A 120 13.26 7.89 4.00
CA VAL A 120 14.66 7.88 3.54
C VAL A 120 15.50 7.00 4.45
N ALA A 121 15.41 7.17 5.77
CA ALA A 121 16.16 6.37 6.73
C ALA A 121 15.90 4.87 6.57
N GLU A 122 14.68 4.46 6.20
CA GLU A 122 14.32 3.05 6.02
C GLU A 122 15.09 2.35 4.89
N LEU A 123 15.70 3.10 3.96
CA LEU A 123 16.50 2.56 2.85
C LEU A 123 17.74 1.77 3.31
N ILE A 124 18.21 1.99 4.55
CA ILE A 124 19.35 1.28 5.13
C ILE A 124 18.97 0.14 6.07
N ASN A 125 17.67 -0.15 6.25
CA ASN A 125 17.24 -1.32 7.02
C ASN A 125 17.88 -2.61 6.46
N ASN A 126 18.33 -3.47 7.37
CA ASN A 126 19.11 -4.69 7.12
C ASN A 126 20.47 -4.53 6.45
N GLN A 127 20.90 -3.31 6.13
CA GLN A 127 22.22 -3.12 5.55
C GLN A 127 23.30 -3.22 6.62
N GLN A 128 24.47 -3.73 6.22
CA GLN A 128 25.65 -3.78 7.08
C GLN A 128 26.58 -2.66 6.68
N ILE A 129 26.89 -1.78 7.63
CA ILE A 129 27.73 -0.62 7.42
C ILE A 129 29.02 -0.79 8.22
N LYS A 130 30.15 -0.52 7.59
CA LYS A 130 31.48 -0.65 8.18
C LYS A 130 31.61 0.28 9.38
N LEU A 131 32.16 -0.24 10.47
CA LEU A 131 32.48 0.53 11.67
C LEU A 131 33.83 1.23 11.50
N ASN A 132 33.90 2.47 11.96
CA ASN A 132 35.13 3.24 12.11
C ASN A 132 35.38 3.47 13.60
N ASN A 133 36.49 2.94 14.13
CA ASN A 133 36.78 2.94 15.57
C ASN A 133 35.66 2.38 16.46
N GLY A 134 34.92 1.38 15.95
CA GLY A 134 33.82 0.74 16.67
C GLY A 134 32.45 1.42 16.56
N GLU A 135 32.36 2.57 15.88
CA GLU A 135 31.13 3.34 15.71
C GLU A 135 30.75 3.52 14.24
N LEU A 136 29.50 3.91 13.98
CA LEU A 136 29.04 4.26 12.63
C LEU A 136 29.56 5.65 12.26
N ASP A 137 30.11 5.77 11.04
CA ASP A 137 30.49 7.07 10.49
C ASP A 137 29.25 7.78 9.93
N SER A 138 28.79 8.81 10.65
CA SER A 138 27.60 9.59 10.29
C SER A 138 27.64 10.18 8.87
N GLY A 139 28.82 10.61 8.38
CA GLY A 139 28.96 11.17 7.04
C GLY A 139 28.76 10.10 5.99
N VAL A 140 29.34 8.91 6.19
CA VAL A 140 29.17 7.76 5.29
C VAL A 140 27.72 7.28 5.26
N VAL A 141 27.05 7.17 6.42
CA VAL A 141 25.63 6.76 6.45
C VAL A 141 24.76 7.77 5.69
N SER A 142 25.03 9.06 5.85
CA SER A 142 24.32 10.13 5.13
C SER A 142 24.53 10.03 3.61
N GLU A 143 25.78 9.85 3.15
CA GLU A 143 26.07 9.69 1.72
C GLU A 143 25.38 8.46 1.10
N ILE A 144 25.28 7.35 1.85
CA ILE A 144 24.53 6.15 1.43
C ILE A 144 23.03 6.47 1.26
N LEU A 145 22.45 7.18 2.24
CA LEU A 145 21.04 7.57 2.22
C LEU A 145 20.71 8.54 1.09
N ASP A 146 21.54 9.57 0.88
CA ASP A 146 21.41 10.51 -0.23
C ASP A 146 21.41 9.80 -1.59
N THR A 147 22.39 8.92 -1.78
CA THR A 147 22.54 8.16 -3.02
C THR A 147 21.33 7.25 -3.24
N ALA A 148 20.89 6.53 -2.20
CA ALA A 148 19.72 5.66 -2.27
C ALA A 148 18.43 6.45 -2.59
N TRP A 149 18.26 7.63 -1.99
CA TRP A 149 17.13 8.52 -2.26
C TRP A 149 17.09 8.98 -3.72
N VAL A 150 18.23 9.39 -4.29
CA VAL A 150 18.31 9.74 -5.73
C VAL A 150 18.01 8.54 -6.62
N VAL A 151 18.43 7.33 -6.23
CA VAL A 151 18.12 6.10 -6.98
C VAL A 151 16.61 5.80 -7.01
N GLN A 152 15.87 6.08 -5.94
CA GLN A 152 14.40 5.96 -5.97
C GLN A 152 13.77 6.91 -6.97
N HIS A 153 14.26 8.15 -7.06
CA HIS A 153 13.78 9.14 -8.03
C HIS A 153 14.14 8.73 -9.46
N PHE A 154 15.34 8.17 -9.66
CA PHE A 154 15.74 7.60 -10.95
C PHE A 154 14.83 6.43 -11.36
N ALA A 155 14.39 5.60 -10.42
CA ALA A 155 13.44 4.52 -10.72
C ALA A 155 12.10 5.05 -11.25
N LEU A 156 11.60 6.15 -10.68
CA LEU A 156 10.39 6.84 -11.16
C LEU A 156 10.59 7.55 -12.50
N LEU A 157 11.79 8.08 -12.78
CA LEU A 157 12.18 8.57 -14.11
C LEU A 157 12.13 7.44 -15.14
N ALA A 158 12.73 6.29 -14.82
CA ALA A 158 12.71 5.12 -15.71
C ALA A 158 11.28 4.63 -15.99
N ALA A 159 10.39 4.71 -15.00
CA ALA A 159 8.98 4.34 -15.15
C ALA A 159 8.12 5.35 -15.93
N GLY A 160 8.67 6.51 -16.30
CA GLY A 160 7.97 7.58 -17.01
C GLY A 160 7.12 8.49 -16.11
N THR A 161 7.17 8.32 -14.79
CA THR A 161 6.44 9.16 -13.82
C THR A 161 7.07 10.54 -13.67
N LEU A 162 8.40 10.61 -13.76
CA LEU A 162 9.18 11.83 -13.61
C LEU A 162 9.92 12.17 -14.89
N ARG A 163 10.32 13.43 -14.99
CA ARG A 163 11.32 13.92 -15.94
C ARG A 163 12.48 14.55 -15.20
N LEU A 164 13.64 14.59 -15.86
CA LEU A 164 14.88 15.12 -15.31
C LEU A 164 15.35 16.30 -16.16
N GLU A 165 15.55 17.46 -15.54
CA GLU A 165 16.01 18.67 -16.19
C GLU A 165 17.39 19.09 -15.64
N ALA A 166 18.29 19.53 -16.51
CA ALA A 166 19.53 20.18 -16.10
C ALA A 166 19.33 21.69 -15.97
N GLN A 167 19.82 22.26 -14.88
CA GLN A 167 19.79 23.71 -14.63
C GLN A 167 21.07 24.39 -15.14
N PRO A 168 21.06 25.73 -15.36
CA PRO A 168 22.23 26.46 -15.88
C PRO A 168 23.48 26.37 -15.00
N ASP A 169 23.31 26.19 -13.69
CA ASP A 169 24.41 26.00 -12.73
C ASP A 169 24.97 24.56 -12.72
N GLY A 170 24.44 23.69 -13.60
CA GLY A 170 24.80 22.29 -13.68
C GLY A 170 24.10 21.40 -12.64
N SER A 171 23.18 21.93 -11.82
CA SER A 171 22.34 21.09 -10.95
C SER A 171 21.32 20.29 -11.76
N LEU A 172 20.79 19.24 -11.14
CA LEU A 172 19.78 18.36 -11.73
C LEU A 172 18.48 18.43 -10.91
N ILE A 173 17.34 18.50 -11.58
CA ILE A 173 16.04 18.55 -10.92
C ILE A 173 15.07 17.52 -11.51
N PHE A 174 14.53 16.68 -10.64
CA PHE A 174 13.40 15.82 -10.95
C PHE A 174 12.10 16.61 -10.80
N LYS A 175 11.22 16.48 -11.80
CA LYS A 175 9.86 17.03 -11.80
C LYS A 175 8.87 15.97 -12.22
N GLN A 176 7.60 16.14 -11.84
CA GLN A 176 6.53 15.30 -12.37
C GLN A 176 6.44 15.43 -13.90
N MET A 177 6.15 14.33 -14.59
CA MET A 177 5.96 14.35 -16.04
C MET A 177 4.80 15.28 -16.43
N GLU A 178 3.67 15.13 -15.74
CA GLU A 178 2.51 16.02 -15.79
C GLU A 178 2.15 16.55 -14.40
N SER A 179 1.60 17.76 -14.32
CA SER A 179 1.21 18.36 -13.04
C SER A 179 0.07 17.56 -12.38
N GLY A 180 0.32 17.11 -11.14
CA GLY A 180 -0.65 16.37 -10.35
C GLY A 180 -0.83 14.92 -10.80
N ILE A 181 0.15 14.34 -11.48
CA ILE A 181 0.15 12.90 -11.81
C ILE A 181 0.28 12.03 -10.55
N LEU A 182 0.95 12.55 -9.51
CA LEU A 182 1.13 11.89 -8.21
C LEU A 182 -0.02 12.17 -7.22
N THR A 183 -0.99 13.01 -7.56
CA THR A 183 -2.12 13.32 -6.67
C THR A 183 -2.86 12.06 -6.21
N PRO A 184 -3.19 11.08 -7.08
CA PRO A 184 -3.88 9.88 -6.62
C PRO A 184 -3.02 8.98 -5.73
N THR A 185 -1.72 8.92 -5.98
CA THR A 185 -0.74 8.25 -5.12
C THR A 185 -0.78 8.80 -3.69
N TRP A 186 -0.64 10.12 -3.53
CA TRP A 186 -0.67 10.72 -2.20
C TRP A 186 -2.03 10.55 -1.50
N PHE A 187 -3.12 10.55 -2.27
CA PHE A 187 -4.45 10.32 -1.74
C PHE A 187 -4.62 8.90 -1.22
N GLY A 188 -4.29 7.89 -2.03
CA GLY A 188 -4.37 6.47 -1.65
C GLY A 188 -3.53 6.16 -0.42
N ASP A 189 -2.29 6.67 -0.37
CA ASP A 189 -1.41 6.51 0.81
C ASP A 189 -1.99 7.19 2.05
N SER A 190 -2.56 8.39 1.91
CA SER A 190 -3.19 9.10 3.04
C SER A 190 -4.43 8.37 3.55
N LEU A 191 -5.25 7.84 2.65
CA LEU A 191 -6.46 7.08 2.99
C LEU A 191 -6.12 5.78 3.72
N GLU A 192 -5.15 5.02 3.20
CA GLU A 192 -4.67 3.79 3.85
C GLU A 192 -3.99 4.09 5.19
N TYR A 193 -3.18 5.16 5.27
CA TYR A 193 -2.56 5.59 6.52
C TYR A 193 -3.61 5.85 7.61
N LEU A 194 -4.65 6.62 7.29
CA LEU A 194 -5.73 6.93 8.23
C LEU A 194 -6.56 5.70 8.60
N SER A 195 -6.87 4.84 7.64
CA SER A 195 -7.56 3.56 7.88
C SER A 195 -6.80 2.71 8.91
N LEU A 196 -5.48 2.56 8.70
CA LEU A 196 -4.62 1.81 9.60
C LEU A 196 -4.42 2.51 10.96
N LYS A 197 -4.40 3.84 11.00
CA LYS A 197 -4.34 4.65 12.24
C LYS A 197 -5.62 4.46 13.05
N ALA A 198 -6.79 4.52 12.42
CA ALA A 198 -8.08 4.28 13.07
C ALA A 198 -8.16 2.86 13.66
N ALA A 199 -7.76 1.84 12.88
CA ALA A 199 -7.69 0.46 13.37
C ALA A 199 -6.70 0.28 14.54
N THR A 200 -5.55 0.96 14.49
CA THR A 200 -4.58 0.96 15.60
C THR A 200 -5.17 1.60 16.85
N ASN A 201 -5.84 2.75 16.70
CA ASN A 201 -6.50 3.44 17.79
C ASN A 201 -7.63 2.62 18.40
N ALA A 202 -8.38 1.84 17.61
CA ALA A 202 -9.41 0.94 18.11
C ALA A 202 -8.80 -0.16 19.00
N ILE A 203 -7.68 -0.75 18.59
CA ILE A 203 -6.97 -1.76 19.41
C ILE A 203 -6.47 -1.15 20.73
N ALA A 204 -5.83 0.03 20.66
CA ALA A 204 -5.33 0.72 21.85
C ALA A 204 -6.47 1.12 22.80
N SER A 205 -7.56 1.68 22.25
CA SER A 205 -8.77 2.04 23.00
C SER A 205 -9.39 0.82 23.67
N PHE A 206 -9.42 -0.32 22.97
CA PHE A 206 -9.95 -1.56 23.53
C PHE A 206 -9.08 -2.05 24.69
N ALA A 207 -7.75 -1.97 24.56
CA ALA A 207 -6.83 -2.30 25.64
C ALA A 207 -7.04 -1.43 26.88
N VAL A 208 -7.20 -0.11 26.70
CA VAL A 208 -7.53 0.82 27.80
C VAL A 208 -8.86 0.46 28.45
N ALA A 209 -9.90 0.24 27.64
CA ALA A 209 -11.23 -0.11 28.12
C ALA A 209 -11.22 -1.38 28.98
N THR A 210 -10.52 -2.42 28.52
CA THR A 210 -10.41 -3.70 29.24
C THR A 210 -9.55 -3.63 30.49
N HIS A 211 -8.57 -2.71 30.53
CA HIS A 211 -7.73 -2.50 31.71
C HIS A 211 -8.48 -1.76 32.83
N GLN A 212 -9.31 -0.77 32.47
CA GLN A 212 -9.97 0.12 33.42
C GLN A 212 -11.28 -0.44 33.99
N ASN A 213 -11.95 -1.36 33.29
CA ASN A 213 -13.31 -1.83 33.63
C ASN A 213 -13.42 -3.37 33.58
N GLU A 214 -12.75 -4.09 34.49
CA GLU A 214 -12.83 -5.56 34.56
C GLU A 214 -14.26 -6.11 34.82
N GLU A 215 -15.19 -5.30 35.35
CA GLU A 215 -16.50 -5.79 35.82
C GLU A 215 -17.74 -5.45 34.95
N LEU A 216 -17.66 -4.58 33.92
CA LEU A 216 -18.83 -4.21 33.12
C LEU A 216 -18.55 -4.22 31.61
N MET A 217 -19.01 -5.27 30.92
CA MET A 217 -19.15 -5.32 29.45
C MET A 217 -20.32 -4.43 28.97
N GLY A 218 -20.24 -3.12 29.21
CA GLY A 218 -21.22 -2.16 28.70
C GLY A 218 -21.29 -2.15 27.17
N GLU A 219 -22.38 -1.63 26.60
CA GLU A 219 -22.60 -1.59 25.14
C GLU A 219 -21.43 -0.96 24.37
N SER A 220 -20.79 0.08 24.91
CA SER A 220 -19.62 0.71 24.29
C SER A 220 -18.40 -0.21 24.20
N ILE A 221 -18.12 -1.04 25.22
CA ILE A 221 -17.01 -2.01 25.19
C ILE A 221 -17.33 -3.13 24.19
N GLN A 222 -18.59 -3.58 24.13
CA GLN A 222 -19.03 -4.57 23.15
C GLN A 222 -18.91 -4.04 21.71
N GLY A 223 -19.31 -2.79 21.48
CA GLY A 223 -19.16 -2.12 20.18
C GLY A 223 -17.69 -1.99 19.78
N LEU A 224 -16.82 -1.62 20.71
CA LEU A 224 -15.38 -1.51 20.47
C LEU A 224 -14.72 -2.88 20.23
N HIS A 225 -15.14 -3.91 20.94
CA HIS A 225 -14.68 -5.28 20.71
C HIS A 225 -15.09 -5.78 19.32
N ALA A 226 -16.36 -5.57 18.92
CA ALA A 226 -16.84 -5.89 17.59
C ALA A 226 -16.05 -5.13 16.51
N ARG A 227 -15.73 -3.86 16.76
CA ARG A 227 -14.89 -3.04 15.88
C ARG A 227 -13.48 -3.58 15.71
N VAL A 228 -12.84 -4.06 16.78
CA VAL A 228 -11.50 -4.66 16.69
C VAL A 228 -11.53 -5.99 15.95
N LEU A 229 -12.55 -6.82 16.20
CA LEU A 229 -12.75 -8.08 15.47
C LEU A 229 -13.02 -7.85 13.97
N SER A 230 -13.62 -6.72 13.60
CA SER A 230 -13.90 -6.39 12.20
C SER A 230 -12.68 -5.88 11.41
N ILE A 231 -11.55 -5.59 12.05
CA ILE A 231 -10.34 -5.07 11.36
C ILE A 231 -9.86 -6.05 10.29
N ILE A 232 -9.86 -7.35 10.58
CA ILE A 232 -9.41 -8.39 9.63
C ILE A 232 -10.29 -8.45 8.38
N PRO A 233 -11.61 -8.72 8.48
CA PRO A 233 -12.46 -8.76 7.30
C PRO A 233 -12.49 -7.42 6.56
N GLN A 234 -12.40 -6.29 7.27
CA GLN A 234 -12.27 -4.99 6.63
C GLN A 234 -10.98 -4.86 5.81
N HIS A 235 -9.85 -5.33 6.31
CA HIS A 235 -8.60 -5.26 5.56
C HIS A 235 -8.53 -6.24 4.39
N TRP A 236 -9.16 -7.40 4.51
CA TRP A 236 -9.37 -8.28 3.37
C TRP A 236 -10.47 -7.79 2.43
N ARG A 237 -11.11 -6.65 2.69
CA ARG A 237 -12.21 -6.08 1.88
C ARG A 237 -13.37 -7.05 1.68
N LEU A 238 -13.71 -7.76 2.75
CA LEU A 238 -14.76 -8.78 2.81
C LEU A 238 -15.90 -8.35 3.73
N GLY A 239 -17.05 -9.00 3.56
CA GLY A 239 -18.06 -9.08 4.60
C GLY A 239 -17.72 -10.14 5.66
N LEU A 240 -18.63 -10.37 6.61
CA LEU A 240 -18.57 -11.51 7.53
C LEU A 240 -19.00 -12.80 6.79
N GLY A 241 -18.14 -13.26 5.89
CA GLY A 241 -18.33 -14.46 5.08
C GLY A 241 -17.95 -15.77 5.80
N SER A 242 -18.29 -16.90 5.18
CA SER A 242 -18.03 -18.25 5.71
C SER A 242 -16.56 -18.48 6.03
N ARG A 243 -15.64 -17.95 5.21
CA ARG A 243 -14.19 -18.12 5.41
C ARG A 243 -13.63 -17.29 6.54
N THR A 244 -14.14 -16.08 6.75
CA THR A 244 -13.76 -15.29 7.93
C THR A 244 -14.28 -15.96 9.21
N LEU A 245 -15.50 -16.50 9.18
CA LEU A 245 -16.10 -17.21 10.30
C LEU A 245 -15.30 -18.47 10.68
N GLU A 246 -14.79 -19.21 9.70
CA GLU A 246 -13.89 -20.35 9.95
C GLU A 246 -12.64 -19.97 10.75
N LEU A 247 -12.16 -18.72 10.65
CA LEU A 247 -10.98 -18.21 11.36
C LEU A 247 -11.32 -17.42 12.63
N PHE A 248 -12.61 -17.31 12.99
CA PHE A 248 -13.07 -16.44 14.07
C PHE A 248 -12.37 -16.70 15.42
N HIS A 249 -12.15 -17.97 15.77
CA HIS A 249 -11.47 -18.32 17.02
C HIS A 249 -10.02 -17.84 17.04
N GLU A 250 -9.28 -18.04 15.94
CA GLU A 250 -7.91 -17.55 15.81
C GLU A 250 -7.85 -16.01 15.81
N ILE A 251 -8.82 -15.33 15.20
CA ILE A 251 -8.96 -13.86 15.24
C ILE A 251 -9.16 -13.39 16.68
N ALA A 252 -10.12 -13.99 17.39
CA ALA A 252 -10.45 -13.61 18.76
C ALA A 252 -9.26 -13.83 19.71
N ASP A 253 -8.60 -14.99 19.62
CA ASP A 253 -7.40 -15.32 20.39
C ASP A 253 -6.26 -14.32 20.14
N LEU A 254 -6.02 -13.96 18.87
CA LEU A 254 -4.99 -12.99 18.48
C LEU A 254 -5.29 -11.60 19.06
N VAL A 255 -6.53 -11.14 18.98
CA VAL A 255 -6.96 -9.86 19.57
C VAL A 255 -6.73 -9.85 21.08
N ILE A 256 -7.05 -10.94 21.79
CA ILE A 256 -6.80 -11.06 23.24
C ILE A 256 -5.31 -10.91 23.56
N PHE A 257 -4.44 -11.61 22.83
CA PHE A 257 -3.00 -11.51 23.05
C PHE A 257 -2.46 -10.12 22.72
N LEU A 258 -2.93 -9.53 21.62
CA LEU A 258 -2.50 -8.21 21.19
C LEU A 258 -2.89 -7.14 22.21
N VAL A 259 -4.15 -7.12 22.66
CA VAL A 259 -4.65 -6.22 23.70
C VAL A 259 -3.82 -6.35 24.97
N ASN A 260 -3.55 -7.58 25.43
CA ASN A 260 -2.78 -7.79 26.65
C ASN A 260 -1.34 -7.26 26.53
N VAL A 261 -0.70 -7.46 25.37
CA VAL A 261 0.68 -7.00 25.14
C VAL A 261 0.73 -5.47 24.97
N VAL A 262 -0.26 -4.87 24.30
CA VAL A 262 -0.40 -3.41 24.16
C VAL A 262 -0.61 -2.76 25.52
N GLN A 263 -1.50 -3.31 26.35
CA GLN A 263 -1.72 -2.85 27.72
C GLN A 263 -0.41 -2.83 28.51
N ARG A 264 0.35 -3.93 28.50
CA ARG A 264 1.60 -4.02 29.26
C ARG A 264 2.63 -2.98 28.84
N LYS A 265 2.83 -2.80 27.54
CA LYS A 265 3.83 -1.88 26.99
C LYS A 265 3.43 -0.41 27.16
N GLU A 266 2.22 -0.07 26.74
CA GLU A 266 1.79 1.33 26.59
C GLU A 266 1.09 1.87 27.84
N ILE A 267 0.42 1.02 28.62
CA ILE A 267 -0.36 1.43 29.81
C ILE A 267 0.43 1.14 31.09
N ASP A 268 0.76 -0.13 31.33
CA ASP A 268 1.47 -0.54 32.56
C ASP A 268 2.95 -0.12 32.55
N LYS A 269 3.46 0.32 31.39
CA LYS A 269 4.88 0.62 31.13
C LYS A 269 5.82 -0.51 31.59
N SER A 270 5.34 -1.75 31.50
CA SER A 270 6.08 -2.95 31.84
C SER A 270 6.28 -3.82 30.59
N GLU A 271 7.53 -4.08 30.21
CA GLU A 271 7.82 -4.99 29.09
C GLU A 271 7.67 -6.48 29.49
N LYS A 272 6.80 -6.81 30.44
CA LYS A 272 6.66 -8.18 30.93
C LYS A 272 6.13 -9.09 29.80
N PRO A 273 6.88 -10.11 29.34
CA PRO A 273 6.43 -10.95 28.24
C PRO A 273 5.18 -11.76 28.59
N LEU A 274 4.22 -11.86 27.67
CA LEU A 274 3.09 -12.77 27.78
C LEU A 274 3.60 -14.20 27.65
N SER A 275 3.66 -14.92 28.76
CA SER A 275 4.25 -16.26 28.81
C SER A 275 3.22 -17.37 28.57
N LYS A 276 3.70 -18.54 28.14
CA LYS A 276 2.88 -19.77 28.01
C LYS A 276 2.16 -20.14 29.33
N GLY A 277 2.79 -19.86 30.48
CA GLY A 277 2.18 -20.11 31.79
C GLY A 277 0.97 -19.21 32.05
N GLU A 278 1.04 -17.95 31.63
CA GLU A 278 -0.09 -17.01 31.75
C GLU A 278 -1.23 -17.38 30.80
N VAL A 279 -0.94 -17.81 29.57
CA VAL A 279 -1.96 -18.32 28.65
C VAL A 279 -2.67 -19.54 29.24
N LYS A 280 -1.94 -20.47 29.85
CA LYS A 280 -2.55 -21.60 30.58
C LYS A 280 -3.44 -21.16 31.74
N ARG A 281 -3.09 -20.07 32.44
CA ARG A 281 -3.92 -19.50 33.50
C ARG A 281 -5.20 -18.87 32.94
N MET A 282 -5.12 -18.15 31.81
CA MET A 282 -6.31 -17.61 31.11
C MET A 282 -7.28 -18.74 30.72
N ILE A 283 -6.77 -19.86 30.21
CA ILE A 283 -7.60 -21.04 29.87
C ILE A 283 -8.26 -21.65 31.11
N ARG A 284 -7.60 -21.64 32.28
CA ARG A 284 -8.21 -22.13 33.53
C ARG A 284 -9.35 -21.24 34.00
N GLN A 285 -9.26 -19.94 33.75
CA GLN A 285 -10.30 -18.95 34.09
C GLN A 285 -11.47 -18.99 33.08
N TYR A 286 -11.17 -19.29 31.81
CA TYR A 286 -12.13 -19.35 30.70
C TYR A 286 -11.99 -20.67 29.92
N PRO A 287 -12.48 -21.80 30.47
CA PRO A 287 -12.26 -23.14 29.92
C PRO A 287 -12.84 -23.37 28.52
N GLU A 288 -13.77 -22.53 28.07
CA GLU A 288 -14.31 -22.52 26.72
C GLU A 288 -13.28 -22.09 25.67
N ARG A 289 -12.20 -21.39 26.07
CA ARG A 289 -11.14 -20.89 25.18
C ARG A 289 -9.97 -21.88 25.02
N LYS A 290 -10.26 -23.16 24.81
CA LYS A 290 -9.23 -24.23 24.71
C LYS A 290 -8.25 -24.02 23.55
N GLY A 291 -8.64 -23.25 22.53
CA GLY A 291 -7.83 -22.90 21.35
C GLY A 291 -6.63 -21.98 21.65
N LEU A 292 -6.68 -21.18 22.71
CA LEU A 292 -5.69 -20.14 23.02
C LEU A 292 -4.24 -20.66 23.00
N LEU A 293 -3.99 -21.84 23.58
CA LEU A 293 -2.64 -22.39 23.64
C LEU A 293 -2.11 -22.78 22.26
N LYS A 294 -2.98 -23.30 21.39
CA LYS A 294 -2.63 -23.67 20.02
C LYS A 294 -2.33 -22.40 19.20
N THR A 295 -3.19 -21.38 19.32
CA THR A 295 -3.01 -20.09 18.64
C THR A 295 -1.71 -19.42 19.09
N TYR A 296 -1.41 -19.41 20.39
CA TYR A 296 -0.17 -18.85 20.94
C TYR A 296 1.09 -19.50 20.35
N GLU A 297 1.11 -20.84 20.21
CA GLU A 297 2.27 -21.52 19.61
C GLU A 297 2.37 -21.27 18.10
N LEU A 298 1.25 -21.17 17.37
CA LEU A 298 1.24 -20.79 15.96
C LEU A 298 1.79 -19.38 15.74
N ILE A 299 1.44 -18.42 16.60
CA ILE A 299 2.01 -17.06 16.58
C ILE A 299 3.52 -17.16 16.76
N ARG A 300 3.99 -17.85 17.79
CA ARG A 300 5.45 -18.00 18.04
C ARG A 300 6.16 -18.68 16.87
N GLU A 301 5.56 -19.67 16.23
CA GLU A 301 6.12 -20.30 15.03
C GLU A 301 6.30 -19.28 13.90
N PHE A 302 5.28 -18.48 13.62
CA PHE A 302 5.32 -17.48 12.55
C PHE A 302 6.33 -16.37 12.84
N GLN A 303 6.27 -15.76 14.02
CA GLN A 303 7.13 -14.64 14.39
C GLN A 303 8.62 -15.01 14.40
N LYS A 304 8.97 -16.29 14.69
CA LYS A 304 10.36 -16.77 14.58
C LYS A 304 10.89 -16.83 13.14
N LYS A 305 10.01 -17.03 12.16
CA LYS A 305 10.37 -17.08 10.73
C LYS A 305 10.54 -15.68 10.16
N ASN A 306 9.84 -14.69 10.73
CA ASN A 306 9.92 -13.30 10.30
C ASN A 306 11.23 -12.65 10.74
N LYS A 307 11.72 -11.72 9.93
CA LYS A 307 12.81 -10.81 10.29
C LYS A 307 12.38 -9.93 11.46
N PRO A 308 13.29 -9.47 12.33
CA PRO A 308 12.95 -8.68 13.51
C PRO A 308 12.02 -7.49 13.25
N GLU A 309 12.28 -6.72 12.19
CA GLU A 309 11.52 -5.56 11.76
C GLU A 309 10.11 -5.89 11.23
N ASP A 310 9.88 -7.13 10.80
CA ASP A 310 8.62 -7.65 10.26
C ASP A 310 7.80 -8.41 11.33
N ARG A 311 8.14 -8.27 12.61
CA ARG A 311 7.44 -8.97 13.71
C ARG A 311 6.36 -8.12 14.33
N LEU A 312 5.14 -8.67 14.37
CA LEU A 312 4.08 -8.18 15.24
C LEU A 312 4.45 -8.40 16.71
N PHE A 313 5.03 -9.56 17.02
CA PHE A 313 5.49 -9.89 18.36
C PHE A 313 6.96 -10.31 18.33
N ASP A 314 7.75 -9.68 19.20
CA ASP A 314 9.08 -10.19 19.54
C ASP A 314 8.98 -11.28 20.61
N ILE A 315 10.00 -12.16 20.63
CA ILE A 315 10.08 -13.24 21.62
C ILE A 315 11.18 -12.91 22.62
N ARG A 316 10.79 -12.42 23.80
CA ARG A 316 11.70 -12.12 24.93
C ARG A 316 11.40 -13.04 26.10
N ASN A 317 12.45 -13.63 26.69
CA ASN A 317 12.33 -14.58 27.81
C ASN A 317 11.31 -15.71 27.56
N GLY A 318 11.20 -16.16 26.30
CA GLY A 318 10.27 -17.22 25.89
C GLY A 318 8.79 -16.81 25.77
N GLY A 319 8.43 -15.56 26.12
CA GLY A 319 7.09 -14.99 25.97
C GLY A 319 6.99 -14.00 24.80
N LEU A 320 5.78 -13.51 24.53
CA LEU A 320 5.49 -12.50 23.50
C LEU A 320 5.57 -11.08 24.08
N VAL A 321 6.22 -10.17 23.37
CA VAL A 321 6.18 -8.70 23.61
C VAL A 321 5.87 -8.00 22.29
N LEU A 322 5.44 -6.73 22.33
CA LEU A 322 5.11 -6.01 21.09
C LEU A 322 6.37 -5.81 20.26
N GLY A 323 6.33 -6.25 19.00
CA GLY A 323 7.41 -6.05 18.04
C GLY A 323 7.40 -4.63 17.45
N PRO A 324 8.35 -4.35 16.54
CA PRO A 324 8.50 -3.04 15.90
C PRO A 324 7.53 -2.81 14.73
N LEU A 325 6.92 -3.87 14.17
CA LEU A 325 6.02 -3.73 13.02
C LEU A 325 4.73 -2.99 13.42
N LYS A 326 4.21 -2.15 12.52
CA LYS A 326 2.91 -1.50 12.68
C LYS A 326 1.83 -2.52 13.05
N LEU A 327 1.14 -2.27 14.17
CA LEU A 327 0.18 -3.17 14.82
C LEU A 327 -0.77 -3.86 13.83
N VAL A 328 -1.48 -3.06 13.02
CA VAL A 328 -2.50 -3.57 12.12
C VAL A 328 -1.89 -4.37 10.96
N ARG A 329 -0.73 -3.94 10.45
CA ARG A 329 -0.02 -4.67 9.40
C ARG A 329 0.43 -6.05 9.88
N GLY A 330 1.02 -6.11 11.07
CA GLY A 330 1.42 -7.38 11.69
C GLY A 330 0.24 -8.27 12.03
N LEU A 331 -0.89 -7.68 12.44
CA LEU A 331 -2.15 -8.38 12.67
C LEU A 331 -2.65 -9.06 11.39
N ILE A 332 -2.67 -8.37 10.25
CA ILE A 332 -3.07 -8.95 8.95
C ILE A 332 -2.13 -10.09 8.54
N GLN A 333 -0.81 -9.88 8.60
CA GLN A 333 0.17 -10.92 8.25
C GLN A 333 0.00 -12.18 9.09
N GLN A 334 -0.26 -12.02 10.40
CA GLN A 334 -0.50 -13.16 11.29
C GLN A 334 -1.80 -13.90 10.92
N MET A 335 -2.83 -13.19 10.47
CA MET A 335 -4.08 -13.79 10.01
C MET A 335 -3.95 -14.52 8.69
N GLU A 336 -3.21 -13.97 7.72
CA GLU A 336 -2.90 -14.68 6.47
C GLU A 336 -2.17 -15.99 6.75
N TYR A 337 -1.26 -16.00 7.73
CA TYR A 337 -0.61 -17.23 8.17
C TYR A 337 -1.59 -18.24 8.76
N PHE A 338 -2.58 -17.80 9.55
CA PHE A 338 -3.62 -18.70 10.05
C PHE A 338 -4.51 -19.24 8.95
N ALA A 339 -4.91 -18.39 8.00
CA ALA A 339 -5.68 -18.80 6.82
C ALA A 339 -4.91 -19.87 6.03
N LEU A 340 -3.63 -19.64 5.73
CA LEU A 340 -2.77 -20.63 5.06
C LEU A 340 -2.73 -21.97 5.81
N LYS A 341 -2.61 -21.94 7.14
CA LYS A 341 -2.55 -23.17 7.97
C LYS A 341 -3.87 -23.91 8.05
N LYS A 342 -5.00 -23.21 8.02
CA LYS A 342 -6.33 -23.79 8.27
C LYS A 342 -7.10 -24.10 6.99
N GLN A 343 -6.99 -23.23 6.00
CA GLN A 343 -7.74 -23.26 4.73
C GLN A 343 -6.87 -23.71 3.54
N GLY A 344 -5.54 -23.82 3.73
CA GLY A 344 -4.62 -24.32 2.72
C GLY A 344 -4.04 -23.23 1.80
N PRO A 345 -3.18 -23.59 0.83
CA PRO A 345 -2.47 -22.63 -0.02
C PRO A 345 -3.39 -21.81 -0.94
N ASP A 346 -4.54 -22.35 -1.34
CA ASP A 346 -5.45 -21.71 -2.30
C ASP A 346 -6.50 -20.79 -1.65
N TRP A 347 -6.35 -20.49 -0.35
CA TRP A 347 -7.37 -19.75 0.42
C TRP A 347 -7.69 -18.37 -0.17
N HIS A 348 -6.72 -17.67 -0.79
CA HIS A 348 -6.96 -16.39 -1.46
C HIS A 348 -7.95 -16.49 -2.62
N SER A 349 -7.90 -17.56 -3.42
CA SER A 349 -8.85 -17.77 -4.52
C SER A 349 -10.26 -18.03 -4.00
N LEU A 350 -10.40 -18.56 -2.78
CA LEU A 350 -11.70 -18.73 -2.12
C LEU A 350 -12.26 -17.39 -1.64
N LEU A 351 -11.41 -16.44 -1.25
CA LEU A 351 -11.83 -15.11 -0.83
C LEU A 351 -12.35 -14.25 -1.98
N GLU A 352 -11.81 -14.40 -3.19
CA GLU A 352 -12.29 -13.65 -4.36
C GLU A 352 -13.78 -13.85 -4.59
N LYS A 353 -14.27 -15.08 -4.47
CA LYS A 353 -15.70 -15.37 -4.61
C LYS A 353 -16.54 -14.66 -3.54
N GLU A 354 -16.05 -14.63 -2.30
CA GLU A 354 -16.73 -13.91 -1.21
C GLU A 354 -16.67 -12.39 -1.41
N GLN A 355 -15.55 -11.85 -1.91
CA GLN A 355 -15.41 -10.42 -2.26
C GLN A 355 -16.37 -10.01 -3.37
N THR A 356 -16.44 -10.80 -4.45
CA THR A 356 -17.36 -10.54 -5.55
C THR A 356 -18.79 -10.52 -5.04
N ARG A 357 -19.23 -11.52 -4.27
CA ARG A 357 -20.59 -11.52 -3.72
C ARG A 357 -20.83 -10.34 -2.78
N PHE A 358 -19.91 -10.06 -1.87
CA PHE A 358 -19.99 -8.91 -0.98
C PHE A 358 -20.14 -7.57 -1.74
N LEU A 359 -19.46 -7.42 -2.88
CA LEU A 359 -19.57 -6.24 -3.73
C LEU A 359 -20.92 -6.20 -4.44
N LEU A 360 -21.27 -7.25 -5.19
CA LEU A 360 -22.46 -7.27 -6.04
C LEU A 360 -23.76 -7.18 -5.22
N ASP A 361 -23.85 -7.92 -4.09
CA ASP A 361 -25.03 -7.94 -3.23
C ASP A 361 -25.39 -6.54 -2.69
N ASP A 362 -24.39 -5.67 -2.53
CA ASP A 362 -24.61 -4.30 -2.08
C ASP A 362 -24.86 -3.32 -3.23
N LEU A 363 -24.22 -3.51 -4.38
CA LEU A 363 -24.45 -2.67 -5.56
C LEU A 363 -25.86 -2.90 -6.15
N ILE A 364 -26.38 -4.12 -6.14
CA ILE A 364 -27.75 -4.45 -6.62
C ILE A 364 -28.83 -3.69 -5.82
N LYS A 365 -28.54 -3.29 -4.58
CA LYS A 365 -29.47 -2.50 -3.75
C LYS A 365 -29.59 -1.04 -4.20
N CYS A 366 -28.72 -0.58 -5.11
CA CYS A 366 -28.68 0.79 -5.60
C CYS A 366 -29.54 0.93 -6.86
N ASN A 367 -30.67 1.62 -6.77
CA ASN A 367 -31.64 1.74 -7.88
C ASN A 367 -31.05 2.30 -9.19
N HIS A 368 -30.02 3.13 -9.11
CA HIS A 368 -29.36 3.74 -10.26
C HIS A 368 -28.30 2.85 -10.92
N LEU A 369 -27.96 1.72 -10.32
CA LEU A 369 -27.01 0.75 -10.86
C LEU A 369 -27.76 -0.44 -11.46
N ASP A 370 -27.30 -0.90 -12.62
CA ASP A 370 -27.59 -2.26 -13.09
C ASP A 370 -26.31 -3.08 -12.99
N VAL A 371 -26.36 -4.16 -12.22
CA VAL A 371 -25.26 -5.12 -12.08
C VAL A 371 -25.49 -6.23 -13.09
N LEU A 372 -24.61 -6.33 -14.08
CA LEU A 372 -24.69 -7.33 -15.15
C LEU A 372 -23.67 -8.43 -14.87
N GLU A 373 -24.14 -9.53 -14.28
CA GLU A 373 -23.32 -10.66 -13.83
C GLU A 373 -23.00 -11.64 -14.96
N PHE A 374 -22.25 -11.18 -15.96
CA PHE A 374 -21.71 -12.04 -17.01
C PHE A 374 -20.26 -11.66 -17.32
N GLU A 375 -19.50 -12.65 -17.78
CA GLU A 375 -18.07 -12.50 -18.06
C GLU A 375 -17.83 -12.21 -19.55
N LEU A 376 -16.73 -11.51 -19.87
CA LEU A 376 -16.21 -11.42 -21.24
C LEU A 376 -14.80 -12.02 -21.30
N LYS A 377 -14.68 -13.16 -21.99
CA LYS A 377 -13.46 -13.96 -22.13
C LYS A 377 -13.32 -14.48 -23.58
N PRO A 378 -12.12 -14.93 -24.02
CA PRO A 378 -11.89 -15.36 -25.41
C PRO A 378 -12.74 -16.55 -25.85
N ASP A 379 -13.29 -17.33 -24.92
CA ASP A 379 -14.22 -18.44 -25.19
C ASP A 379 -15.67 -17.99 -25.43
N LYS A 380 -15.98 -16.70 -25.25
CA LYS A 380 -17.33 -16.14 -25.42
C LYS A 380 -17.61 -15.55 -26.80
N PHE A 381 -16.59 -15.41 -27.63
CA PHE A 381 -16.69 -14.83 -28.97
C PHE A 381 -15.62 -15.40 -29.90
N ASP A 382 -15.68 -15.05 -31.19
CA ASP A 382 -14.63 -15.43 -32.14
C ASP A 382 -13.38 -14.59 -31.90
N SER A 383 -12.41 -15.19 -31.21
CA SER A 383 -11.12 -14.59 -30.85
C SER A 383 -9.99 -14.97 -31.81
N SER A 384 -10.29 -15.56 -32.96
CA SER A 384 -9.29 -16.03 -33.93
C SER A 384 -8.34 -14.93 -34.44
N ASP A 385 -8.83 -13.69 -34.53
CA ASP A 385 -8.03 -12.50 -34.91
C ASP A 385 -7.12 -11.98 -33.78
N TYR A 386 -7.21 -12.53 -32.57
CA TYR A 386 -6.47 -12.09 -31.39
C TYR A 386 -5.65 -13.25 -30.81
N PRO A 387 -4.54 -13.64 -31.45
CA PRO A 387 -3.62 -14.61 -30.86
C PRO A 387 -3.13 -14.09 -29.51
N ASP A 388 -3.04 -14.99 -28.53
CA ASP A 388 -2.60 -14.73 -27.14
C ASP A 388 -3.48 -13.75 -26.34
N LEU A 389 -4.74 -13.53 -26.74
CA LEU A 389 -5.67 -12.70 -25.99
C LEU A 389 -5.95 -13.27 -24.61
N ARG A 390 -5.75 -12.44 -23.58
CA ARG A 390 -5.99 -12.78 -22.17
C ARG A 390 -7.20 -12.05 -21.58
N LEU A 391 -8.08 -11.51 -22.43
CA LEU A 391 -9.20 -10.68 -22.00
C LEU A 391 -10.01 -11.39 -20.90
N ASP A 392 -10.22 -10.71 -19.78
CA ASP A 392 -11.00 -11.28 -18.69
C ASP A 392 -11.69 -10.14 -17.94
N VAL A 393 -13.00 -10.05 -18.15
CA VAL A 393 -13.91 -9.17 -17.40
C VAL A 393 -14.81 -10.08 -16.58
N ASP A 394 -14.80 -9.91 -15.25
CA ASP A 394 -15.63 -10.71 -14.33
C ASP A 394 -17.12 -10.31 -14.39
N PHE A 395 -17.41 -9.01 -14.49
CA PHE A 395 -18.77 -8.47 -14.55
C PHE A 395 -18.79 -7.02 -15.05
N PHE A 396 -19.99 -6.51 -15.35
CA PHE A 396 -20.21 -5.13 -15.74
C PHE A 396 -21.11 -4.39 -14.75
N ILE A 397 -20.81 -3.11 -14.51
CA ILE A 397 -21.66 -2.21 -13.75
C ILE A 397 -22.11 -1.08 -14.65
N ARG A 398 -23.40 -1.02 -14.96
CA ARG A 398 -24.00 0.13 -15.65
C ARG A 398 -24.50 1.12 -14.61
N ASP A 399 -23.98 2.33 -14.69
CA ASP A 399 -24.43 3.45 -13.89
C ASP A 399 -25.38 4.34 -14.70
N LYS A 400 -26.67 4.23 -14.41
CA LYS A 400 -27.72 5.00 -15.10
C LYS A 400 -27.73 6.48 -14.70
N SER A 401 -27.10 6.85 -13.58
CA SER A 401 -27.08 8.25 -13.11
C SER A 401 -26.14 9.13 -13.94
N ILE A 402 -25.09 8.54 -14.51
CA ILE A 402 -24.06 9.23 -15.31
C ILE A 402 -23.86 8.62 -16.70
N ASN A 403 -24.62 7.59 -17.05
CA ASN A 403 -24.60 6.89 -18.34
C ASN A 403 -23.21 6.31 -18.69
N ILE A 404 -22.61 5.58 -17.75
CA ILE A 404 -21.30 4.94 -17.90
C ILE A 404 -21.43 3.44 -17.61
N VAL A 405 -20.69 2.62 -18.36
CA VAL A 405 -20.56 1.18 -18.09
C VAL A 405 -19.11 0.85 -17.75
N TYR A 406 -18.92 0.28 -16.58
CA TYR A 406 -17.62 -0.20 -16.10
C TYR A 406 -17.47 -1.68 -16.42
N ALA A 407 -16.39 -2.05 -17.12
CA ALA A 407 -15.96 -3.42 -17.31
C ALA A 407 -14.96 -3.75 -16.19
N VAL A 408 -15.37 -4.61 -15.27
CA VAL A 408 -14.68 -4.78 -13.99
C VAL A 408 -13.95 -6.11 -13.95
N GLN A 409 -12.68 -6.05 -13.55
CA GLN A 409 -11.90 -7.21 -13.17
C GLN A 409 -11.52 -7.17 -11.69
N LEU A 410 -11.88 -8.20 -10.93
CA LEU A 410 -11.66 -8.26 -9.49
C LEU A 410 -10.46 -9.13 -9.16
N LYS A 411 -9.57 -8.64 -8.28
CA LYS A 411 -8.37 -9.37 -7.81
C LYS A 411 -8.22 -9.26 -6.30
N HIS A 412 -8.20 -10.41 -5.61
CA HIS A 412 -7.72 -10.49 -4.24
C HIS A 412 -6.22 -10.82 -4.23
N VAL A 413 -5.42 -9.87 -3.80
CA VAL A 413 -3.96 -9.94 -3.75
C VAL A 413 -3.51 -10.32 -2.33
N THR A 414 -2.49 -11.16 -2.24
CA THR A 414 -1.82 -11.48 -0.96
C THR A 414 -1.06 -10.27 -0.45
N THR A 415 -1.16 -9.99 0.85
CA THR A 415 -0.44 -8.86 1.44
C THR A 415 1.07 -9.08 1.33
N ASP A 416 1.81 -8.07 0.86
CA ASP A 416 3.27 -8.14 0.77
C ASP A 416 3.94 -7.61 2.06
N THR A 417 5.11 -8.18 2.36
CA THR A 417 6.03 -7.68 3.40
C THR A 417 6.83 -6.45 2.93
N GLU A 418 6.82 -6.17 1.63
CA GLU A 418 7.39 -4.94 1.08
C GLU A 418 6.42 -3.76 1.28
N ALA A 419 6.95 -2.54 1.34
CA ALA A 419 6.18 -1.30 1.51
C ALA A 419 6.66 -0.22 0.52
N GLY A 420 5.85 0.83 0.37
CA GLY A 420 6.13 1.98 -0.50
C GLY A 420 6.26 1.62 -1.98
N LEU A 421 6.98 2.46 -2.73
CA LEU A 421 7.18 2.33 -4.18
C LEU A 421 7.62 0.93 -4.62
N LYS A 422 8.52 0.29 -3.86
CA LYS A 422 9.00 -1.06 -4.21
C LYS A 422 7.85 -2.07 -4.31
N SER A 423 6.93 -2.03 -3.34
CA SER A 423 5.75 -2.89 -3.32
C SER A 423 4.85 -2.61 -4.52
N TRP A 424 4.65 -1.34 -4.87
CA TRP A 424 3.83 -0.97 -6.02
C TRP A 424 4.38 -1.54 -7.32
N PHE A 425 5.66 -1.26 -7.61
CA PHE A 425 6.33 -1.75 -8.82
C PHE A 425 6.34 -3.27 -8.91
N LYS A 426 6.42 -3.96 -7.78
CA LYS A 426 6.25 -5.41 -7.74
C LYS A 426 4.83 -5.80 -8.15
N LEU A 427 3.82 -5.27 -7.46
CA LEU A 427 2.42 -5.66 -7.63
C LEU A 427 1.87 -5.37 -9.03
N ILE A 428 2.18 -4.21 -9.61
CA ILE A 428 1.67 -3.80 -10.93
C ILE A 428 2.66 -4.05 -12.08
N GLY A 429 3.96 -4.23 -11.80
CA GLY A 429 4.97 -4.30 -12.84
C GLY A 429 5.46 -5.71 -13.20
N GLN A 430 5.33 -6.68 -12.29
CA GLN A 430 5.80 -8.05 -12.52
C GLN A 430 4.70 -8.94 -13.12
N GLU A 431 5.00 -9.64 -14.21
CA GLU A 431 4.05 -10.46 -14.97
C GLU A 431 3.39 -11.59 -14.14
N ASP A 432 4.11 -12.14 -13.16
CA ASP A 432 3.63 -13.22 -12.28
C ASP A 432 2.74 -12.72 -11.13
N LYS A 433 2.57 -11.40 -10.98
CA LYS A 433 1.76 -10.83 -9.91
C LYS A 433 0.31 -10.72 -10.32
N LYS A 434 -0.55 -11.20 -9.44
CA LYS A 434 -1.99 -11.31 -9.63
C LYS A 434 -2.66 -9.98 -9.99
N LEU A 435 -2.19 -8.86 -9.43
CA LEU A 435 -2.72 -7.54 -9.78
C LEU A 435 -2.33 -7.13 -11.20
N ASN A 436 -1.06 -7.29 -11.59
CA ASN A 436 -0.64 -7.09 -12.98
C ASN A 436 -1.34 -8.04 -13.95
N THR A 437 -1.60 -9.30 -13.56
CA THR A 437 -2.45 -10.19 -14.37
C THR A 437 -3.82 -9.55 -14.62
N GLY A 438 -4.47 -8.98 -13.60
CA GLY A 438 -5.73 -8.25 -13.78
C GLY A 438 -5.63 -7.04 -14.72
N ILE A 439 -4.51 -6.31 -14.69
CA ILE A 439 -4.25 -5.19 -15.59
C ILE A 439 -4.11 -5.67 -17.04
N LEU A 440 -3.26 -6.68 -17.28
CA LEU A 440 -3.04 -7.26 -18.61
C LEU A 440 -4.32 -7.88 -19.19
N GLN A 441 -5.19 -8.42 -18.33
CA GLN A 441 -6.48 -8.97 -18.72
C GLN A 441 -7.47 -7.92 -19.25
N LEU A 442 -7.27 -6.62 -18.96
CA LEU A 442 -8.12 -5.55 -19.48
C LEU A 442 -7.45 -4.71 -20.58
N GLU A 443 -6.16 -4.93 -20.85
CA GLU A 443 -5.35 -4.04 -21.69
C GLU A 443 -5.86 -3.91 -23.14
N ARG A 444 -6.47 -4.97 -23.68
CA ARG A 444 -6.99 -5.02 -25.06
C ARG A 444 -8.52 -4.94 -25.13
N LEU A 445 -9.19 -4.54 -24.04
CA LEU A 445 -10.66 -4.44 -24.02
C LEU A 445 -11.17 -3.54 -25.16
N ASP A 446 -10.63 -2.32 -25.26
CA ASP A 446 -11.02 -1.34 -26.28
C ASP A 446 -10.74 -1.86 -27.70
N GLU A 447 -9.62 -2.55 -27.90
CA GLU A 447 -9.28 -3.15 -29.19
C GLU A 447 -10.32 -4.21 -29.61
N VAL A 448 -10.68 -5.11 -28.69
CA VAL A 448 -11.64 -6.19 -28.92
C VAL A 448 -13.03 -5.64 -29.22
N VAL A 449 -13.54 -4.70 -28.43
CA VAL A 449 -14.90 -4.17 -28.64
C VAL A 449 -15.03 -3.33 -29.90
N ASN A 450 -13.94 -2.66 -30.33
CA ASN A 450 -13.93 -1.88 -31.57
C ASN A 450 -13.79 -2.75 -32.82
N ASN A 451 -13.05 -3.86 -32.74
CA ASN A 451 -12.67 -4.62 -33.93
C ASN A 451 -13.40 -5.98 -34.08
N SER A 452 -13.97 -6.56 -33.02
CA SER A 452 -14.70 -7.84 -33.09
C SER A 452 -16.23 -7.65 -33.11
N SER A 453 -16.88 -8.00 -34.22
CA SER A 453 -18.35 -8.00 -34.29
C SER A 453 -18.99 -9.05 -33.40
N SER A 454 -18.38 -10.25 -33.30
CA SER A 454 -18.87 -11.34 -32.46
C SER A 454 -18.81 -10.97 -30.97
N ALA A 455 -17.77 -10.28 -30.52
CA ALA A 455 -17.71 -9.75 -29.15
C ALA A 455 -18.82 -8.72 -28.89
N ARG A 456 -19.07 -7.82 -29.84
CA ARG A 456 -20.17 -6.85 -29.72
C ARG A 456 -21.54 -7.52 -29.68
N GLU A 457 -21.77 -8.52 -30.52
CA GLU A 457 -23.03 -9.29 -30.54
C GLU A 457 -23.26 -9.99 -29.20
N TYR A 458 -22.23 -10.67 -28.67
CA TYR A 458 -22.29 -11.30 -27.35
C TYR A 458 -22.63 -10.28 -26.23
N LEU A 459 -21.99 -9.10 -26.24
CA LEU A 459 -22.28 -8.05 -25.26
C LEU A 459 -23.72 -7.51 -25.37
N ILE A 460 -24.24 -7.39 -26.59
CA ILE A 460 -25.64 -6.96 -26.83
C ILE A 460 -26.63 -8.00 -26.32
N GLU A 461 -26.38 -9.28 -26.59
CA GLU A 461 -27.20 -10.39 -26.10
C GLU A 461 -27.29 -10.45 -24.57
N ASN A 462 -26.21 -10.03 -23.89
CA ASN A 462 -26.15 -9.97 -22.43
C ASN A 462 -26.59 -8.60 -21.85
N GLY A 463 -27.21 -7.75 -22.68
CA GLY A 463 -27.98 -6.60 -22.22
C GLY A 463 -27.29 -5.25 -22.34
N LEU A 464 -26.12 -5.14 -22.97
CA LEU A 464 -25.49 -3.84 -23.28
C LEU A 464 -26.01 -3.26 -24.60
N THR A 465 -26.01 -1.93 -24.70
CA THR A 465 -26.32 -1.22 -25.95
C THR A 465 -25.08 -1.00 -26.79
N LYS A 466 -25.26 -0.74 -28.09
CA LYS A 466 -24.15 -0.48 -29.02
C LYS A 466 -23.28 0.71 -28.58
N ASP A 467 -23.91 1.77 -28.07
CA ASP A 467 -23.21 2.99 -27.65
C ASP A 467 -22.42 2.78 -26.36
N GLU A 468 -22.92 1.93 -25.45
CA GLU A 468 -22.22 1.56 -24.22
C GLU A 468 -20.96 0.72 -24.51
N ILE A 469 -21.07 -0.24 -25.44
CA ILE A 469 -19.97 -1.17 -25.76
C ILE A 469 -18.73 -0.44 -26.28
N LEU A 470 -18.92 0.61 -27.08
CA LEU A 470 -17.81 1.40 -27.62
C LEU A 470 -17.16 2.35 -26.60
N ASN A 471 -17.73 2.46 -25.39
CA ASN A 471 -17.31 3.40 -24.36
C ASN A 471 -17.11 2.74 -22.99
N LEU A 472 -16.90 1.42 -22.95
CA LEU A 472 -16.63 0.69 -21.71
C LEU A 472 -15.42 1.28 -20.97
N LYS A 473 -15.51 1.34 -19.65
CA LYS A 473 -14.43 1.84 -18.79
C LYS A 473 -13.75 0.66 -18.09
N PRO A 474 -12.48 0.35 -18.40
CA PRO A 474 -11.78 -0.77 -17.77
C PRO A 474 -11.38 -0.42 -16.33
N ILE A 475 -11.87 -1.19 -15.36
CA ILE A 475 -11.61 -0.99 -13.93
C ILE A 475 -11.05 -2.28 -13.34
N VAL A 476 -9.90 -2.21 -12.67
CA VAL A 476 -9.42 -3.31 -11.82
C VAL A 476 -9.74 -2.97 -10.36
N VAL A 477 -10.51 -3.84 -9.72
CA VAL A 477 -10.89 -3.73 -8.30
C VAL A 477 -10.03 -4.68 -7.47
N HIS A 478 -9.45 -4.18 -6.38
CA HIS A 478 -8.54 -4.95 -5.53
C HIS A 478 -8.66 -4.66 -4.04
N ASN A 479 -7.84 -5.33 -3.22
CA ASN A 479 -7.79 -5.18 -1.76
C ASN A 479 -6.58 -4.39 -1.22
N ILE A 480 -5.79 -3.75 -2.09
CA ILE A 480 -4.60 -2.98 -1.70
C ILE A 480 -4.94 -1.49 -1.57
N GLY A 481 -5.14 -0.98 -0.35
CA GLY A 481 -5.58 0.41 -0.14
C GLY A 481 -4.61 1.50 -0.59
N SER A 482 -3.30 1.23 -0.63
CA SER A 482 -2.31 2.21 -1.11
C SER A 482 -2.26 2.33 -2.64
N LEU A 483 -2.83 1.37 -3.38
CA LEU A 483 -2.92 1.40 -4.85
C LEU A 483 -4.30 1.89 -5.32
N ASP A 484 -4.94 2.75 -4.55
CA ASP A 484 -6.28 3.24 -4.85
C ASP A 484 -6.25 4.47 -5.76
N CYS A 485 -7.28 4.64 -6.59
CA CYS A 485 -7.44 5.80 -7.48
C CYS A 485 -6.31 5.97 -8.52
N ILE A 486 -5.59 4.92 -8.92
CA ILE A 486 -4.48 5.04 -9.89
C ILE A 486 -4.99 4.84 -11.32
N THR A 487 -4.54 5.67 -12.26
CA THR A 487 -4.73 5.43 -13.71
C THR A 487 -3.46 4.90 -14.35
N LEU A 488 -3.57 3.78 -15.04
CA LEU A 488 -2.51 3.15 -15.82
C LEU A 488 -2.71 3.39 -17.33
N HIS A 489 -1.85 2.79 -18.14
CA HIS A 489 -1.99 2.76 -19.59
C HIS A 489 -3.38 2.22 -20.01
N ASN A 490 -3.81 2.57 -21.24
CA ASN A 490 -5.14 2.23 -21.80
C ASN A 490 -6.34 2.66 -20.94
N GLY A 491 -6.17 3.65 -20.05
CA GLY A 491 -7.25 4.17 -19.21
C GLY A 491 -7.70 3.22 -18.10
N ILE A 492 -6.95 2.14 -17.83
CA ILE A 492 -7.27 1.19 -16.76
C ILE A 492 -7.13 1.90 -15.42
N CYS A 493 -8.23 1.96 -14.66
CA CYS A 493 -8.22 2.52 -13.33
C CYS A 493 -8.18 1.44 -12.26
N LEU A 494 -7.33 1.62 -11.26
CA LEU A 494 -7.21 0.75 -10.09
C LEU A 494 -7.99 1.34 -8.93
N TYR A 495 -8.83 0.53 -8.30
CA TYR A 495 -9.56 0.94 -7.10
C TYR A 495 -9.52 -0.12 -6.02
N ASP A 496 -9.38 0.36 -4.79
CA ASP A 496 -9.73 -0.42 -3.63
C ASP A 496 -11.23 -0.77 -3.65
N LEU A 497 -11.59 -2.01 -3.31
CA LEU A 497 -12.97 -2.49 -3.35
C LEU A 497 -13.91 -1.62 -2.54
N TYR A 498 -13.50 -1.13 -1.36
CA TYR A 498 -14.37 -0.26 -0.58
C TYR A 498 -14.51 1.12 -1.19
N THR A 499 -13.46 1.67 -1.80
CA THR A 499 -13.56 2.94 -2.54
C THR A 499 -14.50 2.79 -3.73
N PHE A 500 -14.29 1.79 -4.58
CA PHE A 500 -15.14 1.47 -5.72
C PHE A 500 -16.62 1.34 -5.32
N LYS A 501 -16.89 0.52 -4.31
CA LYS A 501 -18.24 0.32 -3.78
C LYS A 501 -18.86 1.60 -3.22
N LYS A 502 -18.12 2.36 -2.41
CA LYS A 502 -18.62 3.58 -1.78
C LYS A 502 -18.96 4.65 -2.82
N VAL A 503 -18.11 4.80 -3.82
CA VAL A 503 -18.32 5.76 -4.91
C VAL A 503 -19.61 5.46 -5.68
N LEU A 504 -19.83 4.20 -6.04
CA LEU A 504 -21.04 3.77 -6.75
C LEU A 504 -22.31 3.86 -5.90
N SER A 505 -22.20 3.70 -4.57
CA SER A 505 -23.33 3.76 -3.65
C SER A 505 -23.65 5.17 -3.12
N GLY A 506 -23.00 6.21 -3.64
CA GLY A 506 -23.29 7.61 -3.34
C GLY A 506 -22.42 8.25 -2.25
N CYS A 507 -21.21 7.72 -2.03
CA CYS A 507 -20.17 8.19 -1.11
C CYS A 507 -20.63 8.43 0.34
N TRP A 508 -20.24 7.54 1.26
CA TRP A 508 -20.40 7.75 2.70
C TRP A 508 -19.08 7.58 3.48
N GLY A 509 -18.70 8.61 4.23
CA GLY A 509 -17.72 8.50 5.31
C GLY A 509 -18.34 8.03 6.62
N SER A 510 -17.68 7.08 7.30
CA SER A 510 -17.97 6.75 8.71
C SER A 510 -16.95 7.43 9.61
N ILE A 511 -17.39 8.07 10.70
CA ILE A 511 -16.53 8.52 11.79
C ILE A 511 -16.72 7.59 12.96
N GLU A 512 -15.61 7.15 13.55
CA GLU A 512 -15.58 6.36 14.76
C GLU A 512 -14.86 7.16 15.84
N PHE A 513 -15.40 7.20 17.05
CA PHE A 513 -14.73 7.85 18.17
C PHE A 513 -14.86 7.02 19.45
N TYR A 514 -13.81 7.06 20.27
CA TYR A 514 -13.80 6.50 21.61
C TYR A 514 -13.26 7.53 22.59
N GLN A 515 -14.10 7.99 23.52
CA GLN A 515 -13.72 8.99 24.51
C GLN A 515 -14.47 8.78 25.83
N ASN A 516 -13.77 8.92 26.96
CA ASN A 516 -14.34 8.80 28.31
C ASN A 516 -15.15 7.51 28.54
N GLY A 517 -14.70 6.39 27.95
CA GLY A 517 -15.39 5.10 28.07
C GLY A 517 -16.51 4.85 27.05
N TYR A 518 -16.85 5.83 26.21
CA TYR A 518 -17.94 5.74 25.24
C TYR A 518 -17.42 5.56 23.82
N TYR A 519 -17.98 4.58 23.10
CA TYR A 519 -17.71 4.30 21.68
C TYR A 519 -18.94 4.60 20.85
N GLU A 520 -18.76 5.34 19.75
CA GLU A 520 -19.81 5.56 18.74
C GLU A 520 -19.21 5.49 17.32
N SER A 521 -20.02 4.96 16.40
CA SER A 521 -19.77 4.99 14.96
C SER A 521 -20.95 5.65 14.28
N SER A 522 -20.70 6.72 13.52
CA SER A 522 -21.72 7.44 12.76
C SER A 522 -21.38 7.49 11.28
N PHE A 523 -22.39 7.45 10.42
CA PHE A 523 -22.25 7.65 8.98
C PHE A 523 -23.18 8.77 8.52
N SER A 524 -22.75 9.55 7.52
CA SER A 524 -23.66 10.47 6.81
C SER A 524 -23.99 9.87 5.46
N LYS A 525 -25.28 9.72 5.17
CA LYS A 525 -25.76 9.47 3.82
C LYS A 525 -26.08 10.82 3.18
N LYS A 526 -25.53 11.12 2.00
CA LYS A 526 -25.98 12.28 1.22
C LYS A 526 -27.45 12.08 0.84
N ASN A 527 -28.22 13.17 0.81
CA ASN A 527 -29.65 13.13 0.43
C ASN A 527 -29.88 12.76 -1.05
N VAL A 528 -28.83 12.82 -1.88
CA VAL A 528 -28.86 12.46 -3.30
C VAL A 528 -27.81 11.39 -3.55
N ASN A 529 -28.26 10.18 -3.91
CA ASN A 529 -27.39 9.06 -4.29
C ASN A 529 -26.94 9.22 -5.75
N ASN A 530 -26.08 10.20 -6.04
CA ASN A 530 -25.42 10.24 -7.35
C ASN A 530 -24.04 9.60 -7.20
N SER A 531 -23.72 8.68 -8.09
CA SER A 531 -22.37 8.14 -8.19
C SER A 531 -21.39 9.21 -8.66
N VAL A 532 -20.11 8.92 -8.47
CA VAL A 532 -19.01 9.67 -9.05
C VAL A 532 -18.41 8.84 -10.18
N ASP A 533 -18.01 9.51 -11.25
CA ASP A 533 -17.35 8.85 -12.40
C ASP A 533 -16.00 8.26 -12.00
N LEU A 534 -15.93 6.92 -11.98
CA LEU A 534 -14.74 6.14 -11.63
C LEU A 534 -13.71 6.08 -12.78
N SER A 535 -14.03 6.53 -13.98
CA SER A 535 -13.05 6.59 -15.07
C SER A 535 -12.04 7.73 -14.93
N ASN A 536 -12.28 8.64 -13.99
CA ASN A 536 -11.36 9.72 -13.64
C ASN A 536 -11.15 9.77 -12.11
N PRO A 537 -10.01 9.26 -11.61
CA PRO A 537 -9.76 9.22 -10.17
C PRO A 537 -9.78 10.58 -9.47
N ARG A 538 -9.54 11.69 -10.18
CA ARG A 538 -9.65 13.04 -9.58
C ARG A 538 -11.07 13.33 -9.10
N ASN A 539 -12.09 12.88 -9.84
CA ASN A 539 -13.48 13.05 -9.43
C ASN A 539 -13.75 12.34 -8.10
N VAL A 540 -13.19 11.14 -7.93
CA VAL A 540 -13.30 10.35 -6.70
C VAL A 540 -12.62 11.07 -5.54
N ILE A 541 -11.39 11.55 -5.75
CA ILE A 541 -10.63 12.31 -4.76
C ILE A 541 -11.41 13.55 -4.32
N ASP A 542 -11.92 14.33 -5.28
CA ASP A 542 -12.71 15.55 -5.03
C ASP A 542 -13.99 15.24 -4.23
N ALA A 543 -14.64 14.12 -4.51
CA ALA A 543 -15.82 13.68 -3.78
C ALA A 543 -15.52 13.33 -2.32
N TYR A 544 -14.39 12.68 -2.05
CA TYR A 544 -13.93 12.35 -0.70
C TYR A 544 -13.53 13.61 0.08
N ILE A 545 -12.65 14.46 -0.46
CA ILE A 545 -12.19 15.67 0.24
C ILE A 545 -13.32 16.69 0.44
N GLY A 546 -14.38 16.61 -0.38
CA GLY A 546 -15.58 17.42 -0.24
C GLY A 546 -16.47 17.04 0.96
N GLU A 547 -16.28 15.87 1.59
CA GLU A 547 -17.03 15.56 2.82
C GLU A 547 -16.36 16.18 4.04
N ALA A 548 -17.15 16.88 4.87
CA ALA A 548 -16.69 17.55 6.09
C ALA A 548 -15.98 16.63 7.10
N ARG A 549 -16.09 15.32 6.94
CA ARG A 549 -15.53 14.28 7.81
C ARG A 549 -14.09 13.89 7.43
N PHE A 550 -13.65 14.24 6.23
CA PHE A 550 -12.32 13.94 5.69
C PHE A 550 -11.36 15.13 5.86
N THR A 551 -11.52 15.94 6.91
CA THR A 551 -10.64 17.08 7.20
C THR A 551 -9.20 16.66 7.46
N GLU A 552 -8.95 15.46 8.00
CA GLU A 552 -7.60 14.92 8.21
C GLU A 552 -6.84 14.65 6.91
N ILE A 553 -7.53 14.39 5.78
CA ILE A 553 -6.89 14.22 4.46
C ILE A 553 -6.90 15.49 3.63
N LYS A 554 -7.42 16.62 4.10
CA LYS A 554 -7.55 17.85 3.30
C LYS A 554 -6.21 18.34 2.71
N HIS A 555 -5.09 17.95 3.32
CA HIS A 555 -3.74 18.31 2.88
C HIS A 555 -2.91 17.10 2.45
N PHE A 556 -3.57 16.05 1.94
CA PHE A 556 -2.91 14.84 1.42
C PHE A 556 -1.85 15.16 0.36
N ASP A 557 -2.07 16.23 -0.42
CA ASP A 557 -1.21 16.67 -1.51
C ASP A 557 -0.11 17.67 -1.07
N GLY A 558 0.13 17.82 0.24
CA GLY A 558 1.12 18.74 0.78
C GLY A 558 2.53 18.55 0.20
N ALA A 559 2.86 17.32 -0.21
CA ALA A 559 4.09 16.96 -0.91
C ALA A 559 4.37 17.82 -2.15
N LYS A 560 3.33 18.29 -2.85
CA LYS A 560 3.47 19.13 -4.07
C LYS A 560 4.19 20.46 -3.81
N ASN A 561 4.20 20.90 -2.56
CA ASN A 561 4.74 22.19 -2.13
C ASN A 561 6.17 22.08 -1.56
N ILE A 562 6.76 20.88 -1.55
CA ILE A 562 8.10 20.65 -1.00
C ILE A 562 9.08 20.35 -2.14
N THR A 563 10.18 21.08 -2.14
CA THR A 563 11.39 20.73 -2.90
C THR A 563 12.39 20.09 -1.94
N ARG A 564 12.89 18.90 -2.30
CA ARG A 564 13.93 18.22 -1.52
C ARG A 564 15.23 18.18 -2.29
N SER A 565 16.37 18.31 -1.62
CA SER A 565 17.66 18.29 -2.31
C SER A 565 18.81 17.69 -1.50
N VAL A 566 19.79 17.16 -2.23
CA VAL A 566 21.03 16.57 -1.71
C VAL A 566 22.22 17.03 -2.56
N MET A 567 23.43 16.84 -2.04
CA MET A 567 24.68 17.08 -2.76
C MET A 567 25.42 15.76 -2.99
N ILE A 568 25.60 15.34 -4.25
CA ILE A 568 26.40 14.16 -4.61
C ILE A 568 27.61 14.62 -5.42
N ASN A 569 28.82 14.37 -4.91
CA ASN A 569 30.09 14.79 -5.50
C ASN A 569 30.10 16.26 -5.98
N GLY A 570 29.52 17.16 -5.18
CA GLY A 570 29.47 18.60 -5.48
C GLY A 570 28.37 19.03 -6.46
N ILE A 571 27.54 18.10 -6.95
CA ILE A 571 26.39 18.41 -7.80
C ILE A 571 25.12 18.40 -6.95
N LYS A 572 24.34 19.49 -6.99
CA LYS A 572 23.01 19.56 -6.36
C LYS A 572 22.02 18.73 -7.18
N ILE A 573 21.31 17.83 -6.50
CA ILE A 573 20.22 17.04 -7.08
C ILE A 573 18.96 17.35 -6.29
N SER A 574 17.91 17.78 -6.99
CA SER A 574 16.66 18.23 -6.37
C SER A 574 15.46 17.47 -6.91
N ALA A 575 14.39 17.43 -6.12
CA ALA A 575 13.12 16.80 -6.45
C ALA A 575 11.99 17.76 -6.05
N GLU A 576 11.24 18.27 -7.04
CA GLU A 576 10.20 19.28 -6.83
C GLU A 576 8.81 18.64 -6.82
N GLY A 577 8.13 18.72 -5.68
CA GLY A 577 6.73 18.32 -5.58
C GLY A 577 6.50 16.82 -5.80
N ILE A 578 7.45 15.97 -5.39
CA ILE A 578 7.39 14.51 -5.60
C ILE A 578 6.90 13.82 -4.32
N GLY A 579 7.61 14.01 -3.20
CA GLY A 579 7.21 13.53 -1.87
C GLY A 579 6.70 12.08 -1.85
N VAL A 580 7.43 11.18 -2.52
CA VAL A 580 7.18 9.73 -2.52
C VAL A 580 8.32 8.99 -1.82
#